data_AF-A0A5K0Z5E8-F1
#
_entry.id   AF-A0A5K0Z5E8-F1
#
_cell.length_a   1.000
_cell.length_b   1.000
_cell.length_c   1.000
_cell.angle_alpha   90.00
_cell.angle_beta   90.00
_cell.angle_gamma   90.00
#
_symmetry.space_group_name_H-M   'P 1'
#
loop_
_entity.id
_entity.type
_entity.pdbx_description
1 polymer ?
#
loop_
_entity_poly.entity_id
_entity_poly.type
_entity_poly.pdbx_seq_one_letter_code
_entity_poly.pdbx_strand_id
1 'polypeptide(L)' 'LLFGAPVMAHDIRGGAALVLAGMAAEGTTEVLGAQHIERGYENFVAKLNSLGASIRRNQDAQLTLSSIM' A
#
# COMPACT_ATOMS: atom_id res chain seq x y z
N LEU A 1 14.02 -14.88 2.27
CA LEU A 1 13.77 -13.56 2.89
C LEU A 1 12.69 -12.87 2.08
N LEU A 2 11.78 -12.15 2.73
CA LEU A 2 10.74 -11.36 2.07
C LEU A 2 11.26 -9.93 1.93
N PHE A 3 11.16 -9.37 0.73
CA PHE A 3 11.57 -8.01 0.45
C PHE A 3 10.38 -7.19 -0.03
N GLY A 4 10.35 -5.91 0.35
CA GLY A 4 9.35 -4.98 -0.12
C GLY A 4 9.45 -4.76 -1.63
N ALA A 5 8.29 -4.68 -2.28
CA ALA A 5 8.16 -4.50 -3.72
C ALA A 5 6.88 -3.70 -4.05
N PRO A 6 6.78 -3.11 -5.25
CA PRO A 6 5.52 -2.55 -5.72
C PRO A 6 4.53 -3.69 -6.03
N VAL A 7 3.34 -3.62 -5.44
CA VAL A 7 2.27 -4.63 -5.58
C VAL A 7 0.92 -3.96 -5.82
N MET A 8 0.02 -4.62 -6.57
CA MET A 8 -1.29 -4.08 -6.92
C MET A 8 -2.42 -4.82 -6.18
N ALA A 9 -3.27 -4.08 -5.48
CA ALA A 9 -4.49 -4.61 -4.88
C ALA A 9 -5.61 -4.66 -5.93
N HIS A 10 -6.16 -5.85 -6.19
CA HIS A 10 -7.31 -6.04 -7.10
C HIS A 10 -8.66 -6.13 -6.38
N ASP A 11 -8.64 -6.32 -5.06
CA ASP A 11 -9.83 -6.46 -4.24
C ASP A 11 -9.58 -5.97 -2.80
N ILE A 12 -10.66 -5.93 -2.00
CA ILE A 12 -10.65 -5.40 -0.64
C ILE A 12 -9.73 -6.24 0.29
N ARG A 13 -9.91 -7.56 0.28
CA ARG A 13 -9.26 -8.47 1.24
C ARG A 13 -7.82 -8.76 0.81
N GLY A 14 -7.59 -8.96 -0.48
CA GLY A 14 -6.27 -9.10 -1.08
C GLY A 14 -5.42 -7.85 -0.82
N GLY A 15 -5.98 -6.65 -0.99
CA GLY A 15 -5.28 -5.41 -0.67
C GLY A 15 -4.85 -5.32 0.81
N ALA A 16 -5.73 -5.67 1.74
CA ALA A 16 -5.37 -5.72 3.17
C ALA A 16 -4.28 -6.77 3.46
N ALA A 17 -4.36 -7.95 2.83
CA ALA A 17 -3.35 -8.99 2.97
C ALA A 17 -1.97 -8.54 2.44
N LEU A 18 -1.92 -7.81 1.33
CA LEU A 18 -0.68 -7.24 0.78
C LEU A 18 -0.04 -6.23 1.74
N VAL A 19 -0.83 -5.39 2.41
CA VAL A 19 -0.31 -4.45 3.41
C VAL A 19 0.30 -5.20 4.59
N LEU A 20 -0.37 -6.25 5.08
CA LEU A 20 0.17 -7.08 6.17
C LEU A 20 1.45 -7.81 5.75
N ALA A 21 1.51 -8.32 4.52
CA ALA A 21 2.71 -8.94 3.97
C ALA A 21 3.86 -7.93 3.87
N GLY A 22 3.57 -6.70 3.44
CA GLY A 22 4.55 -5.62 3.36
C GLY A 22 5.12 -5.19 4.71
N MET A 23 4.32 -5.26 5.78
CA MET A 23 4.79 -5.02 7.15
C MET A 23 5.74 -6.10 7.67
N ALA A 24 5.64 -7.33 7.15
CA ALA A 24 6.53 -8.44 7.51
C ALA A 24 7.78 -8.52 6.62
N ALA A 25 7.82 -7.76 5.52
CA ALA A 25 8.92 -7.75 4.57
C ALA A 25 10.02 -6.75 4.98
N GLU A 26 11.25 -7.02 4.56
CA GLU A 26 12.36 -6.08 4.71
C GLU A 26 12.33 -5.01 3.62
N GLY A 27 12.50 -3.75 4.00
CA GLY A 27 12.49 -2.60 3.09
C GLY A 27 11.12 -1.94 2.94
N THR A 28 10.83 -1.38 1.77
CA THR A 28 9.62 -0.60 1.50
C THR A 28 8.71 -1.34 0.52
N THR A 29 7.44 -1.53 0.89
CA THR A 29 6.40 -2.10 0.02
C THR A 29 5.46 -0.99 -0.43
N GLU A 30 5.27 -0.84 -1.73
CA GLU A 30 4.30 0.11 -2.29
C GLU A 30 3.05 -0.64 -2.73
N VAL A 31 1.94 -0.44 -2.00
CA VAL A 31 0.65 -1.06 -2.33
C VAL A 31 -0.18 -0.08 -3.16
N LEU A 32 -0.26 -0.37 -4.46
CA LEU A 32 -1.13 0.31 -5.42
C LEU A 32 -2.56 -0.22 -5.30
N GLY A 33 -3.54 0.56 -5.74
CA GLY A 33 -4.94 0.14 -5.70
C GLY A 33 -5.62 0.27 -4.33
N ALA A 34 -5.08 1.12 -3.44
CA ALA A 34 -5.58 1.31 -2.08
C ALA A 34 -7.09 1.66 -2.00
N GLN A 35 -7.69 2.18 -3.07
CA GLN A 35 -9.14 2.44 -3.15
C GLN A 35 -9.99 1.18 -2.91
N HIS A 36 -9.48 -0.01 -3.22
CA HIS A 36 -10.19 -1.25 -2.93
C HIS A 36 -10.25 -1.51 -1.43
N ILE A 37 -9.17 -1.23 -0.70
CA ILE A 37 -9.09 -1.44 0.75
C ILE A 37 -10.03 -0.50 1.48
N GLU A 38 -10.09 0.77 1.07
CA GLU A 38 -10.93 1.80 1.70
C GLU A 38 -12.42 1.49 1.65
N ARG A 39 -12.88 0.74 0.64
CA ARG A 39 -14.28 0.32 0.55
C ARG A 39 -14.71 -0.63 1.66
N GLY A 40 -13.78 -1.34 2.29
CA GLY A 40 -14.06 -2.30 3.35
C GLY A 40 -13.45 -1.95 4.70
N TYR A 41 -12.49 -1.04 4.74
CA TYR A 41 -11.78 -0.68 5.96
C TYR A 41 -11.73 0.84 6.16
N GLU A 42 -12.56 1.32 7.07
CA GLU A 42 -12.54 2.72 7.49
C GLU A 42 -11.27 3.05 8.28
N ASN A 43 -10.61 4.16 7.90
CA ASN A 43 -9.41 4.68 8.55
C ASN A 43 -8.28 3.62 8.69
N PHE A 44 -8.16 2.72 7.70
CA PHE A 44 -7.26 1.57 7.74
C PHE A 44 -5.81 1.93 8.11
N VAL A 45 -5.23 2.90 7.40
CA VAL A 45 -3.85 3.36 7.64
C VAL A 45 -3.68 3.93 9.06
N ALA A 46 -4.62 4.76 9.51
CA ALA A 46 -4.56 5.37 10.84
C ALA A 46 -4.65 4.31 11.95
N LYS A 47 -5.53 3.31 11.80
CA LYS A 47 -5.67 2.20 12.75
C LYS A 47 -4.38 1.38 12.83
N LEU A 48 -3.78 1.03 11.70
CA LEU A 48 -2.51 0.29 11.71
C LEU A 48 -1.37 1.12 12.33
N ASN A 49 -1.28 2.41 12.03
CA ASN A 49 -0.29 3.29 12.65
C ASN A 49 -0.49 3.43 14.17
N SER A 50 -1.73 3.46 14.65
CA SER A 50 -2.02 3.46 16.09
C SER A 50 -1.55 2.18 16.82
N LEU A 51 -1.37 1.09 16.07
CA LEU A 51 -0.81 -0.18 16.55
C LEU A 51 0.71 -0.26 16.39
N GLY A 52 1.36 0.81 15.93
CA GLY A 52 2.82 0.89 15.75
C GLY A 52 3.32 0.56 14.34
N ALA A 53 2.43 0.43 13.35
CA ALA A 53 2.87 0.30 11.96
C ALA A 53 3.45 1.62 11.44
N SER A 54 4.38 1.54 10.49
CA SER A 54 4.91 2.69 9.76
C SER A 54 4.35 2.70 8.34
N ILE A 55 3.10 3.10 8.20
CA ILE A 55 2.39 3.11 6.91
C ILE A 55 2.00 4.55 6.57
N ARG A 56 2.28 4.97 5.35
CA ARG A 56 1.87 6.29 4.86
C ARG A 56 1.14 6.14 3.53
N ARG A 57 0.08 6.93 3.35
CA ARG A 57 -0.56 7.07 2.06
C ARG A 57 0.21 8.10 1.24
N ASN A 58 0.85 7.66 0.15
CA ASN A 58 1.40 8.58 -0.84
C ASN A 58 0.26 8.98 -1.78
N GLN A 59 -0.03 10.29 -1.87
CA GLN A 59 -1.02 10.86 -2.79
C GLN A 59 -0.45 11.12 -4.19
N ASP A 60 0.83 10.80 -4.41
CA ASP A 60 1.48 10.95 -5.71
C ASP A 60 0.91 9.90 -6.67
N ALA A 61 -0.13 10.30 -7.39
CA ALA A 61 -0.44 9.73 -8.69
C ALA A 61 0.80 9.94 -9.56
N GLN A 62 1.65 8.91 -9.68
CA GLN A 62 2.77 8.94 -10.61
C GLN A 62 2.22 8.99 -12.05
N LEU A 63 1.88 10.20 -12.51
CA LEU A 63 1.99 10.59 -13.90
C LEU A 63 3.43 11.05 -14.11
N THR A 64 4.38 10.11 -14.08
CA THR A 64 5.73 10.40 -14.58
C THR A 64 5.67 10.33 -16.11
N LEU A 65 5.09 11.36 -16.73
CA LEU A 65 5.30 11.62 -18.15
C LEU A 65 6.75 12.09 -18.30
N SER A 66 7.67 11.14 -18.44
CA SER A 66 8.96 11.47 -19.02
C SER A 66 8.74 11.67 -20.52
N SER A 67 8.96 12.92 -20.94
CA SER A 67 8.89 13.41 -22.31
C SER A 67 9.48 12.40 -23.30
N ILE A 68 8.75 12.10 -24.38
CA ILE A 68 9.36 11.75 -25.66
C ILE A 68 9.10 12.93 -26.60
N MET A 69 10.22 13.65 -26.85
CA MET A 69 10.52 14.68 -27.84
C MET A 69 9.92 16.07 -27.66
#